data_AF-A0A7D8UDP5-F1
#
_entry.id   AF-A0A7D8UDP5-F1
#
_cell.length_a   1.000
_cell.length_b   1.000
_cell.length_c   1.000
_cell.angle_alpha   90.00
_cell.angle_beta   90.00
_cell.angle_gamma   90.00
#
_symmetry.space_group_name_H-M   'P 1'
#
loop_
_entity.id
_entity.type
_entity.pdbx_description
1 polymer ?
#
loop_
_entity_poly.entity_id
_entity_poly.type
_entity_poly.pdbx_seq_one_letter_code
_entity_poly.pdbx_strand_id
1 'polypeptide(L)'
;MKMNWNRCTARILIVPTLCIAGAMPGGAQELQTPARAVAPAEARPGNEANELPADQVVATVDGEPITKQEVESTLAPQLQGQQVAPQQVQQLQQTTVSSLIESRLVEKYLREHGPQVKPAEVQQTLDQLAQQLDAQQTSMDDFLASRGYTTDMLKKRVEGSIAWQKLQQQQAADEPQLQEYFEANRAHFQAPDFETAKGQVLNAYLGAVYQGIVQQTKATAKIQIVDPAMAPPAAAPRPATTPVPQ
;
A
#
# COMPACT_ATOMS: atom_id res chain seq x y z
N MET A 1 31.69 13.89 -4.17
CA MET A 1 30.86 14.02 -2.95
C MET A 1 30.51 12.62 -2.48
N LYS A 2 30.98 12.21 -1.29
CA LYS A 2 30.70 10.88 -0.70
C LYS A 2 29.65 11.06 0.39
N MET A 3 28.47 10.48 0.21
CA MET A 3 27.36 10.53 1.16
C MET A 3 27.47 9.30 2.08
N ASN A 4 27.64 9.53 3.39
CA ASN A 4 27.86 8.50 4.39
C ASN A 4 26.55 8.20 5.14
N TRP A 5 26.03 6.97 5.00
CA TRP A 5 24.67 6.55 5.39
C TRP A 5 24.65 5.77 6.72
N ASN A 6 25.40 6.20 7.74
CA ASN A 6 25.62 5.40 8.95
C ASN A 6 25.28 6.11 10.25
N ARG A 7 24.08 6.71 10.37
CA ARG A 7 23.60 7.32 11.62
C ARG A 7 22.12 7.06 11.90
N CYS A 8 21.78 5.80 12.15
CA CYS A 8 20.57 5.42 12.90
C CYS A 8 20.98 4.42 13.99
N THR A 9 21.61 4.91 15.07
CA THR A 9 21.77 4.14 16.31
C THR A 9 20.84 4.74 17.36
N ALA A 10 19.73 4.03 17.58
CA ALA A 10 18.79 4.28 18.66
C ALA A 10 19.50 4.15 20.02
N ARG A 11 19.44 5.21 20.83
CA ARG A 11 19.83 5.18 22.24
C ARG A 11 18.57 5.14 23.09
N ILE A 12 18.21 3.95 23.52
CA ILE A 12 17.20 3.72 24.56
C ILE A 12 17.87 4.02 25.90
N LEU A 13 17.41 5.06 26.59
CA LEU A 13 17.78 5.32 27.98
C LEU A 13 16.72 4.69 28.90
N ILE A 14 17.19 3.74 29.70
CA ILE A 14 16.45 3.06 30.78
C ILE A 14 16.28 4.07 31.91
N VAL A 15 15.04 4.37 32.30
CA VAL A 15 14.72 5.13 33.51
C VAL A 15 14.24 4.14 34.58
N PRO A 16 14.93 4.02 35.72
CA PRO A 16 14.50 3.14 36.80
C PRO A 16 13.34 3.77 37.58
N THR A 17 12.26 2.99 37.70
CA THR A 17 11.07 3.25 38.52
C THR A 17 11.42 3.27 40.00
N LEU A 18 11.20 4.41 40.66
CA LEU A 18 11.27 4.56 42.12
C LEU A 18 9.85 4.42 42.70
N CYS A 19 9.67 3.40 43.54
CA CYS A 19 8.48 3.18 44.35
C CYS A 19 8.39 4.23 45.47
N ILE A 20 7.23 4.86 45.64
CA ILE A 20 6.84 5.45 46.94
C ILE A 20 5.44 4.97 47.28
N ALA A 21 5.37 4.23 48.39
CA ALA A 21 4.18 3.81 49.08
C ALA A 21 3.53 4.98 49.84
N GLY A 22 2.21 5.06 49.80
CA GLY A 22 1.41 5.99 50.61
C GLY A 22 0.00 5.44 50.81
N ALA A 23 -0.25 4.89 51.99
CA ALA A 23 -1.55 4.41 52.45
C ALA A 23 -2.42 5.58 52.96
N MET A 24 -3.74 5.55 52.73
CA MET A 24 -4.76 5.98 53.70
C MET A 24 -6.16 5.39 53.36
N PRO A 25 -7.04 5.22 54.37
CA PRO A 25 -8.24 4.39 54.32
C PRO A 25 -9.55 5.18 54.19
N GLY A 26 -10.65 4.46 53.93
CA GLY A 26 -11.98 4.86 54.40
C GLY A 26 -12.93 5.40 53.32
N GLY A 27 -13.95 4.62 53.00
CA GLY A 27 -15.05 5.04 52.14
C GLY A 27 -15.85 3.85 51.59
N ALA A 28 -16.53 3.12 52.48
CA ALA A 28 -17.58 2.20 52.07
C ALA A 28 -18.78 3.01 51.55
N GLN A 29 -19.14 2.84 50.28
CA GLN A 29 -20.49 3.12 49.79
C GLN A 29 -20.97 1.88 49.04
N GLU A 30 -21.85 1.16 49.72
CA GLU A 30 -22.70 0.12 49.16
C GLU A 30 -23.62 0.68 48.07
N LEU A 31 -23.66 -0.05 46.95
CA LEU A 31 -24.86 -0.50 46.23
C LEU A 31 -26.01 0.49 46.06
N GLN A 32 -26.09 1.10 44.86
CA GLN A 32 -27.38 1.34 44.20
C GLN A 32 -27.28 1.07 42.70
N THR A 33 -27.60 -0.16 42.32
CA THR A 33 -28.09 -0.48 40.97
C THR A 33 -29.60 -0.49 41.03
N PRO A 34 -30.28 0.33 40.22
CA PRO A 34 -31.55 -0.07 39.65
C PRO A 34 -31.32 -0.45 38.19
N ALA A 35 -31.45 -1.74 37.94
CA ALA A 35 -31.54 -2.34 36.62
C ALA A 35 -32.64 -1.65 35.82
N ARG A 36 -32.26 -0.86 34.81
CA ARG A 36 -33.17 -0.42 33.77
C ARG A 36 -33.31 -1.57 32.78
N ALA A 37 -34.52 -2.13 32.72
CA ALA A 37 -34.92 -3.13 31.75
C ALA A 37 -34.58 -2.65 30.33
N VAL A 38 -33.68 -3.37 29.66
CA VAL A 38 -33.42 -3.23 28.24
C VAL A 38 -34.48 -4.07 27.53
N ALA A 39 -35.44 -3.41 26.90
CA ALA A 39 -36.34 -4.05 25.96
C ALA A 39 -35.51 -4.66 24.80
N PRO A 40 -35.88 -5.84 24.28
CA PRO A 40 -35.12 -6.51 23.24
C PRO A 40 -35.12 -5.67 21.97
N ALA A 41 -33.92 -5.24 21.55
CA ALA A 41 -33.68 -4.69 20.23
C ALA A 41 -34.07 -5.77 19.21
N GLU A 42 -35.12 -5.49 18.44
CA GLU A 42 -35.52 -6.29 17.31
C GLU A 42 -34.31 -6.49 16.39
N ALA A 43 -33.99 -7.77 16.19
CA ALA A 43 -33.00 -8.22 15.23
C ALA A 43 -33.37 -7.70 13.84
N ARG A 44 -32.59 -6.74 13.35
CA ARG A 44 -32.54 -6.49 11.91
C ARG A 44 -31.75 -7.64 11.27
N PRO A 45 -32.33 -8.32 10.26
CA PRO A 45 -31.71 -9.48 9.64
C PRO A 45 -30.45 -9.04 8.89
N GLY A 46 -29.38 -9.81 9.09
CA GLY A 46 -28.08 -9.60 8.49
C GLY A 46 -28.11 -9.61 6.97
N ASN A 47 -27.41 -8.63 6.41
CA ASN A 47 -26.54 -8.71 5.24
C ASN A 47 -25.93 -7.31 5.06
N GLU A 48 -25.03 -6.93 5.97
CA GLU A 48 -24.13 -5.79 5.77
C GLU A 48 -22.72 -6.37 5.69
N ALA A 49 -22.37 -6.82 4.49
CA ALA A 49 -20.97 -7.01 4.13
C ALA A 49 -20.35 -5.63 4.02
N ASN A 50 -20.03 -5.01 5.17
CA ASN A 50 -19.21 -3.81 5.36
C ASN A 50 -19.02 -2.97 4.08
N GLU A 51 -20.10 -2.37 3.57
CA GLU A 51 -20.06 -1.48 2.42
C GLU A 51 -19.44 -0.17 2.93
N LEU A 52 -18.22 0.12 2.47
CA LEU A 52 -17.56 1.39 2.74
C LEU A 52 -18.51 2.52 2.32
N PRO A 53 -18.71 3.56 3.15
CA PRO A 53 -19.61 4.65 2.81
C PRO A 53 -19.18 5.29 1.47
N ALA A 54 -20.09 5.28 0.50
CA ALA A 54 -19.83 5.72 -0.88
C ALA A 54 -19.31 7.17 -0.98
N ASP A 55 -19.61 8.00 0.02
CA ASP A 55 -19.14 9.39 0.14
C ASP A 55 -17.61 9.51 0.32
N GLN A 56 -16.93 8.41 0.63
CA GLN A 56 -15.47 8.37 0.80
C GLN A 56 -14.73 7.73 -0.39
N VAL A 57 -15.44 7.29 -1.43
CA VAL A 57 -14.83 6.64 -2.60
C VAL A 57 -14.39 7.70 -3.61
N VAL A 58 -13.10 7.71 -3.95
CA VAL A 58 -12.53 8.67 -4.91
C VAL A 58 -12.45 8.08 -6.32
N ALA A 59 -12.22 6.78 -6.41
CA ALA A 59 -12.18 6.04 -7.67
C ALA A 59 -12.53 4.56 -7.43
N THR A 60 -12.88 3.84 -8.49
CA THR A 60 -13.08 2.39 -8.47
C THR A 60 -12.35 1.74 -9.63
N VAL A 61 -11.81 0.54 -9.39
CA VAL A 61 -11.18 -0.31 -10.41
C VAL A 61 -11.88 -1.66 -10.39
N ASP A 62 -12.66 -1.96 -11.43
CA ASP A 62 -13.48 -3.18 -11.53
C ASP A 62 -14.39 -3.42 -10.31
N GLY A 63 -14.85 -2.33 -9.69
CA GLY A 63 -15.70 -2.37 -8.49
C GLY A 63 -14.92 -2.38 -7.17
N GLU A 64 -13.59 -2.48 -7.17
CA GLU A 64 -12.77 -2.29 -5.97
C GLU A 64 -12.61 -0.79 -5.69
N PRO A 65 -13.05 -0.27 -4.53
CA PRO A 65 -12.99 1.14 -4.21
C PRO A 65 -11.58 1.58 -3.79
N ILE A 66 -11.20 2.76 -4.24
CA ILE A 66 -10.09 3.55 -3.72
C ILE A 66 -10.72 4.66 -2.87
N THR A 67 -10.40 4.69 -1.58
CA THR A 67 -11.01 5.63 -0.63
C THR A 67 -10.15 6.87 -0.44
N LYS A 68 -10.76 7.98 0.00
CA LYS A 68 -10.06 9.20 0.38
C LYS A 68 -9.06 8.94 1.51
N GLN A 69 -9.43 8.11 2.49
CA GLN A 69 -8.56 7.70 3.59
C GLN A 69 -7.31 6.96 3.10
N GLU A 70 -7.45 6.10 2.09
CA GLU A 70 -6.31 5.42 1.47
C GLU A 70 -5.36 6.43 0.80
N VAL A 71 -5.89 7.39 0.06
CA VAL A 71 -5.11 8.46 -0.60
C VAL A 71 -4.35 9.27 0.45
N GLU A 72 -5.04 9.72 1.49
CA GLU A 72 -4.46 10.53 2.56
C GLU A 72 -3.40 9.75 3.35
N SER A 73 -3.65 8.49 3.67
CA SER A 73 -2.69 7.61 4.37
C SER A 73 -1.44 7.33 3.55
N THR A 74 -1.57 7.26 2.22
CA THR A 74 -0.45 7.07 1.29
C THR A 74 0.36 8.35 1.12
N LEU A 75 -0.29 9.51 1.20
CA LEU A 75 0.32 10.81 1.05
C LEU A 75 0.96 11.34 2.34
N ALA A 76 0.36 11.05 3.51
CA ALA A 76 0.79 11.52 4.82
C ALA A 76 2.31 11.41 5.09
N PRO A 77 2.96 10.24 4.87
CA PRO A 77 4.40 10.12 5.10
C PRO A 77 5.25 10.98 4.15
N GLN A 78 4.75 11.32 2.95
CA GLN A 78 5.44 12.19 1.99
C GLN A 78 5.37 13.67 2.38
N LEU A 79 4.33 14.06 3.13
CA LEU A 79 4.14 15.42 3.61
C LEU A 79 4.76 15.64 5.00
N GLN A 80 5.17 14.57 5.68
CA GLN A 80 5.67 14.63 7.04
C GLN A 80 6.96 15.48 7.12
N GLY A 81 6.89 16.59 7.86
CA GLY A 81 8.03 17.50 8.04
C GLY A 81 8.24 18.51 6.91
N GLN A 82 7.30 18.61 5.95
CA GLN A 82 7.42 19.52 4.81
C GLN A 82 6.22 20.46 4.71
N GLN A 83 6.49 21.77 4.55
CA GLN A 83 5.45 22.74 4.24
C GLN A 83 5.24 22.78 2.73
N VAL A 84 4.12 22.22 2.28
CA VAL A 84 3.76 22.11 0.86
C VAL A 84 2.60 23.06 0.59
N ALA A 85 2.66 23.81 -0.52
CA ALA A 85 1.58 24.73 -0.87
C ALA A 85 0.29 23.95 -1.18
N PRO A 86 -0.92 24.49 -0.89
CA PRO A 86 -2.18 23.76 -1.11
C PRO A 86 -2.37 23.23 -2.55
N GLN A 87 -1.93 24.00 -3.55
CA GLN A 87 -1.96 23.57 -4.95
C GLN A 87 -1.05 22.36 -5.23
N GLN A 88 0.12 22.31 -4.59
CA GLN A 88 1.03 21.17 -4.72
C GLN A 88 0.47 19.94 -4.00
N VAL A 89 -0.17 20.11 -2.83
CA VAL A 89 -0.86 19.00 -2.14
C VAL A 89 -1.94 18.39 -3.05
N GLN A 90 -2.73 19.22 -3.73
CA GLN A 90 -3.75 18.73 -4.66
C GLN A 90 -3.15 17.92 -5.84
N GLN A 91 -2.04 18.39 -6.42
CA GLN A 91 -1.35 17.65 -7.48
C GLN A 91 -0.79 16.31 -6.99
N LEU A 92 -0.27 16.28 -5.75
CA LEU A 92 0.21 15.04 -5.12
C LEU A 92 -0.94 14.07 -4.85
N GLN A 93 -2.12 14.56 -4.46
CA GLN A 93 -3.31 13.72 -4.30
C GLN A 93 -3.73 13.08 -5.64
N GLN A 94 -3.81 13.86 -6.71
CA GLN A 94 -4.14 13.35 -8.06
C GLN A 94 -3.13 12.31 -8.54
N THR A 95 -1.84 12.56 -8.30
CA THR A 95 -0.76 11.61 -8.63
C THR A 95 -0.85 10.35 -7.78
N THR A 96 -1.21 10.48 -6.50
CA THR A 96 -1.42 9.35 -5.58
C THR A 96 -2.60 8.50 -6.04
N VAL A 97 -3.72 9.10 -6.43
CA VAL A 97 -4.87 8.39 -7.00
C VAL A 97 -4.47 7.64 -8.27
N SER A 98 -3.73 8.27 -9.18
CA SER A 98 -3.21 7.59 -10.38
C SER A 98 -2.36 6.37 -10.00
N SER A 99 -1.42 6.53 -9.07
CA SER A 99 -0.53 5.47 -8.62
C SER A 99 -1.31 4.31 -7.97
N LEU A 100 -2.32 4.63 -7.16
CA LEU A 100 -3.19 3.63 -6.55
C LEU A 100 -3.98 2.86 -7.63
N ILE A 101 -4.55 3.55 -8.62
CA ILE A 101 -5.24 2.88 -9.75
C ILE A 101 -4.26 1.96 -10.47
N GLU A 102 -3.07 2.44 -10.83
CA GLU A 102 -2.04 1.63 -11.51
C GLU A 102 -1.65 0.39 -10.67
N SER A 103 -1.45 0.57 -9.37
CA SER A 103 -1.13 -0.51 -8.44
C SER A 103 -2.25 -1.56 -8.37
N ARG A 104 -3.52 -1.15 -8.38
CA ARG A 104 -4.67 -2.06 -8.38
C ARG A 104 -4.71 -2.90 -9.66
N LEU A 105 -4.44 -2.28 -10.80
CA LEU A 105 -4.39 -2.97 -12.09
C LEU A 105 -3.27 -4.02 -12.12
N VAL A 106 -2.10 -3.68 -11.59
CA VAL A 106 -0.95 -4.59 -11.53
C VAL A 106 -1.19 -5.73 -10.55
N GLU A 107 -1.68 -5.44 -9.34
CA GLU A 107 -2.05 -6.46 -8.35
C GLU A 107 -3.08 -7.45 -8.93
N LYS A 108 -4.08 -6.94 -9.65
CA LYS A 108 -5.08 -7.79 -10.32
C LYS A 108 -4.45 -8.69 -11.37
N TYR A 109 -3.69 -8.11 -12.30
CA TYR A 109 -3.03 -8.87 -13.36
C TYR A 109 -2.15 -9.99 -12.80
N LEU A 110 -1.38 -9.70 -11.75
CA LEU A 110 -0.45 -10.66 -11.18
C LEU A 110 -1.13 -11.79 -10.41
N ARG A 111 -2.32 -11.57 -9.84
CA ARG A 111 -3.12 -12.66 -9.27
C ARG A 111 -3.66 -13.61 -10.35
N GLU A 112 -3.98 -13.08 -11.53
CA GLU A 112 -4.59 -13.85 -12.62
C GLU A 112 -3.55 -14.52 -13.53
N HIS A 113 -2.42 -13.87 -13.76
CA HIS A 113 -1.42 -14.24 -14.78
C HIS A 113 0.01 -14.30 -14.22
N GLY A 114 0.24 -13.83 -12.99
CA GLY A 114 1.58 -13.76 -12.41
C GLY A 114 2.05 -15.05 -11.76
N PRO A 115 3.21 -15.00 -11.09
CA PRO A 115 3.76 -16.15 -10.38
C PRO A 115 2.82 -16.65 -9.29
N GLN A 116 2.68 -17.97 -9.16
CA GLN A 116 1.82 -18.57 -8.15
C GLN A 116 2.25 -18.20 -6.73
N VAL A 117 1.28 -17.73 -5.94
CA VAL A 117 1.44 -17.43 -4.51
C VAL A 117 0.73 -18.49 -3.69
N LYS A 118 1.43 -19.08 -2.72
CA LYS A 118 0.84 -20.07 -1.83
C LYS A 118 0.04 -19.35 -0.73
N PRO A 119 -1.11 -19.88 -0.28
CA PRO A 119 -1.86 -19.30 0.83
C PRO A 119 -1.04 -19.13 2.11
N ALA A 120 -0.09 -20.05 2.35
CA ALA A 120 0.82 -19.98 3.49
C ALA A 120 1.76 -18.74 3.44
N GLU A 121 2.17 -18.30 2.25
CA GLU A 121 2.99 -17.10 2.09
C GLU A 121 2.19 -15.84 2.43
N VAL A 122 0.93 -15.78 1.96
CA VAL A 122 0.01 -14.68 2.31
C VAL A 122 -0.20 -14.63 3.82
N GLN A 123 -0.49 -15.77 4.45
CA GLN A 123 -0.69 -15.83 5.90
C GLN A 123 0.56 -15.38 6.66
N GLN A 124 1.74 -15.84 6.25
CA GLN A 124 3.01 -15.44 6.86
C GLN A 124 3.21 -13.92 6.79
N THR A 125 2.92 -13.27 5.65
CA THR A 125 3.03 -11.82 5.53
C THR A 125 2.00 -11.08 6.39
N LEU A 126 0.78 -11.62 6.52
CA LEU A 126 -0.22 -11.06 7.42
C LEU A 126 0.18 -11.17 8.90
N ASP A 127 0.77 -12.30 9.29
CA ASP A 127 1.26 -12.53 10.66
C ASP A 127 2.42 -11.57 10.97
N GLN A 128 3.32 -11.36 10.00
CA GLN A 128 4.40 -10.37 10.12
C GLN A 128 3.86 -8.95 10.25
N LEU A 129 2.83 -8.59 9.48
CA LEU A 129 2.16 -7.30 9.61
C LEU A 129 1.51 -7.15 10.99
N ALA A 130 0.81 -8.17 11.48
CA ALA A 130 0.21 -8.16 12.81
C ALA A 130 1.26 -7.92 13.89
N GLN A 131 2.38 -8.64 13.86
CA GLN A 131 3.49 -8.44 14.80
C GLN A 131 4.07 -7.01 14.76
N GLN A 132 4.16 -6.40 13.58
CA GLN A 132 4.60 -5.02 13.43
C GLN A 132 3.59 -4.01 13.99
N LEU A 133 2.29 -4.29 13.86
CA LEU A 133 1.22 -3.46 14.40
C LEU A 133 1.14 -3.57 15.93
N ASP A 134 1.28 -4.78 16.49
CA ASP A 134 1.38 -5.02 17.94
C ASP A 134 2.55 -4.24 18.55
N ALA A 135 3.72 -4.23 17.90
CA ALA A 135 4.87 -3.45 18.32
C ALA A 135 4.61 -1.94 18.33
N GLN A 136 3.65 -1.47 17.54
CA GLN A 136 3.19 -0.08 17.47
C GLN A 136 1.90 0.16 18.27
N GLN A 137 1.46 -0.80 19.08
CA GLN A 137 0.24 -0.75 19.89
C GLN A 137 -1.02 -0.43 19.05
N THR A 138 -1.04 -0.88 17.80
CA THR A 138 -2.16 -0.70 16.87
C THR A 138 -2.76 -2.07 16.55
N SER A 139 -4.09 -2.20 16.58
CA SER A 139 -4.72 -3.47 16.19
C SER A 139 -4.83 -3.62 14.68
N MET A 140 -4.98 -4.85 14.18
CA MET A 140 -5.23 -5.09 12.75
C MET A 140 -6.53 -4.41 12.29
N ASP A 141 -7.57 -4.42 13.11
CA ASP A 141 -8.84 -3.77 12.81
C ASP A 141 -8.70 -2.25 12.72
N ASP A 142 -7.97 -1.61 13.65
CA ASP A 142 -7.68 -0.18 13.58
C ASP A 142 -6.88 0.18 12.33
N PHE A 143 -5.91 -0.65 11.97
CA PHE A 143 -5.13 -0.47 10.75
C PHE A 143 -6.02 -0.55 9.50
N LEU A 144 -6.88 -1.57 9.39
CA LEU A 144 -7.82 -1.74 8.29
C LEU A 144 -8.80 -0.56 8.21
N ALA A 145 -9.38 -0.15 9.35
CA ALA A 145 -10.28 0.98 9.42
C ALA A 145 -9.61 2.30 9.01
N SER A 146 -8.37 2.54 9.44
CA SER A 146 -7.61 3.75 9.10
C SER A 146 -7.34 3.90 7.60
N ARG A 147 -7.29 2.77 6.87
CA ARG A 147 -7.06 2.73 5.42
C ARG A 147 -8.33 2.50 4.60
N GLY A 148 -9.47 2.30 5.25
CA GLY A 148 -10.72 1.93 4.59
C GLY A 148 -10.63 0.58 3.87
N TYR A 149 -9.92 -0.40 4.44
CA TYR A 149 -9.79 -1.75 3.88
C TYR A 149 -10.64 -2.77 4.62
N THR A 150 -11.06 -3.80 3.89
CA THR A 150 -11.53 -5.05 4.48
C THR A 150 -10.39 -6.05 4.58
N THR A 151 -10.55 -7.08 5.41
CA THR A 151 -9.57 -8.18 5.51
C THR A 151 -9.37 -8.90 4.18
N ASP A 152 -10.43 -9.08 3.38
CA ASP A 152 -10.35 -9.70 2.05
C ASP A 152 -9.53 -8.83 1.07
N MET A 153 -9.77 -7.52 1.07
CA MET A 153 -8.97 -6.57 0.28
C MET A 153 -7.50 -6.66 0.68
N LEU A 154 -7.18 -6.62 1.98
CA LEU A 154 -5.81 -6.72 2.46
C LEU A 154 -5.15 -8.03 1.99
N LYS A 155 -5.85 -9.18 2.09
CA LYS A 155 -5.36 -10.47 1.60
C LYS A 155 -5.00 -10.42 0.11
N LYS A 156 -5.90 -9.91 -0.73
CA LYS A 156 -5.68 -9.77 -2.18
C LYS A 156 -4.52 -8.83 -2.52
N ARG A 157 -4.31 -7.77 -1.73
CA ARG A 157 -3.15 -6.88 -1.88
C ARG A 157 -1.85 -7.58 -1.52
N VAL A 158 -1.84 -8.28 -0.40
CA VAL A 158 -0.67 -9.04 0.05
C VAL A 158 -0.30 -10.10 -0.99
N GLU A 159 -1.29 -10.82 -1.52
CA GLU A 159 -1.09 -11.78 -2.62
C GLU A 159 -0.47 -11.11 -3.86
N GLY A 160 -1.05 -10.00 -4.33
CA GLY A 160 -0.51 -9.25 -5.47
C GLY A 160 0.91 -8.71 -5.24
N SER A 161 1.20 -8.25 -4.01
CA SER A 161 2.53 -7.77 -3.61
C SER A 161 3.57 -8.90 -3.61
N ILE A 162 3.22 -10.09 -3.10
CA ILE A 162 4.10 -11.26 -3.14
C ILE A 162 4.31 -11.72 -4.58
N ALA A 163 3.25 -11.75 -5.41
CA ALA A 163 3.35 -12.10 -6.82
C ALA A 163 4.28 -11.13 -7.56
N TRP A 164 4.19 -9.83 -7.28
CA TRP A 164 5.09 -8.81 -7.83
C TRP A 164 6.53 -9.04 -7.39
N GLN A 165 6.78 -9.29 -6.11
CA GLN A 165 8.12 -9.56 -5.60
C GLN A 165 8.74 -10.79 -6.28
N LYS A 166 7.96 -11.86 -6.48
CA LYS A 166 8.42 -13.05 -7.21
C LYS A 166 8.73 -12.75 -8.66
N LEU A 167 7.89 -11.96 -9.33
CA LEU A 167 8.15 -11.54 -10.71
C LEU A 167 9.45 -10.75 -10.78
N GLN A 168 9.67 -9.79 -9.87
CA GLN A 168 10.92 -9.02 -9.82
C GLN A 168 12.15 -9.92 -9.66
N GLN A 169 12.07 -10.95 -8.82
CA GLN A 169 13.15 -11.94 -8.66
C GLN A 169 13.41 -12.74 -9.93
N GLN A 170 12.35 -13.16 -10.63
CA GLN A 170 12.46 -13.86 -11.91
C GLN A 170 13.11 -12.97 -12.97
N GLN A 171 12.65 -11.73 -13.11
CA GLN A 171 13.20 -10.76 -14.07
C GLN A 171 14.65 -10.37 -13.73
N ALA A 172 15.01 -10.31 -12.44
CA ALA A 172 16.38 -10.05 -12.01
C ALA A 172 17.34 -11.21 -12.32
N ALA A 173 16.82 -12.44 -12.40
CA ALA A 173 17.59 -13.63 -12.74
C ALA A 173 17.73 -13.83 -14.27
N ASP A 174 16.87 -13.19 -15.06
CA ASP A 174 16.87 -13.27 -16.54
C ASP A 174 17.89 -12.28 -17.16
N GLU A 175 19.17 -12.59 -16.98
CA GLU A 175 20.27 -11.76 -17.50
C GLU A 175 20.23 -11.56 -19.03
N PRO A 176 19.94 -12.58 -19.86
CA PRO A 176 19.82 -12.39 -21.31
C PRO A 176 18.77 -11.33 -21.68
N GLN A 177 17.61 -11.37 -21.04
CA GLN A 177 16.54 -10.40 -21.27
C GLN A 177 16.96 -8.98 -20.84
N LEU A 178 17.67 -8.86 -19.71
CA LEU A 178 18.21 -7.57 -19.27
C LEU A 178 19.26 -7.03 -20.24
N GLN A 179 20.13 -7.89 -20.78
CA GLN A 179 21.12 -7.48 -21.77
C GLN A 179 20.46 -7.03 -23.08
N GLU A 180 19.45 -7.76 -23.58
CA GLU A 180 18.67 -7.36 -24.75
C GLU A 180 18.01 -5.99 -24.53
N TYR A 181 17.40 -5.79 -23.36
CA TYR A 181 16.81 -4.51 -23.00
C TYR A 181 17.85 -3.38 -22.95
N PHE A 182 19.06 -3.64 -22.43
CA PHE A 182 20.16 -2.66 -22.41
C PHE A 182 20.60 -2.29 -23.83
N GLU A 183 20.78 -3.26 -24.72
CA GLU A 183 21.20 -3.04 -26.10
C GLU A 183 20.14 -2.24 -26.88
N ALA A 184 18.86 -2.62 -26.76
CA ALA A 184 17.75 -1.92 -27.40
C ALA A 184 17.58 -0.47 -26.89
N ASN A 185 17.98 -0.19 -25.65
CA ASN A 185 17.82 1.11 -25.00
C ASN A 185 19.16 1.80 -24.70
N ARG A 186 20.22 1.46 -25.43
CA ARG A 186 21.61 1.85 -25.12
C ARG A 186 21.81 3.36 -24.90
N ALA A 187 21.06 4.18 -25.63
CA ALA A 187 21.10 5.64 -25.56
C ALA A 187 20.63 6.21 -24.19
N HIS A 188 19.82 5.47 -23.44
CA HIS A 188 19.31 5.87 -22.13
C HIS A 188 20.28 5.55 -20.98
N PHE A 189 21.31 4.74 -21.24
CA PHE A 189 22.24 4.27 -20.22
C PHE A 189 23.61 4.94 -20.35
N GLN A 190 23.98 5.74 -19.35
CA GLN A 190 25.28 6.39 -19.24
C GLN A 190 26.31 5.46 -18.57
N ALA A 191 26.52 4.28 -19.15
CA ALA A 191 27.48 3.27 -18.69
C ALA A 191 28.28 2.75 -19.88
N PRO A 192 29.53 2.29 -19.72
CA PRO A 192 30.34 1.73 -20.81
C PRO A 192 29.78 0.42 -21.36
N ASP A 193 29.31 -0.46 -20.47
CA ASP A 193 28.88 -1.83 -20.75
C ASP A 193 27.69 -2.24 -19.85
N PHE A 194 27.10 -3.40 -20.16
CA PHE A 194 25.95 -3.94 -19.44
C PHE A 194 26.27 -4.24 -17.97
N GLU A 195 27.44 -4.84 -17.67
CA GLU A 195 27.84 -5.19 -16.30
C GLU A 195 27.85 -3.98 -15.37
N THR A 196 28.39 -2.86 -15.85
CA THR A 196 28.41 -1.58 -15.13
C THR A 196 26.99 -0.99 -14.98
N ALA A 197 26.12 -1.22 -15.95
CA ALA A 197 24.76 -0.69 -16.00
C ALA A 197 23.72 -1.57 -15.30
N LYS A 198 24.04 -2.82 -14.96
CA LYS A 198 23.06 -3.88 -14.66
C LYS A 198 21.98 -3.48 -13.66
N GLY A 199 22.34 -2.80 -12.58
CA GLY A 199 21.36 -2.29 -11.61
C GLY A 199 20.44 -1.19 -12.17
N GLN A 200 20.94 -0.30 -13.01
CA GLN A 200 20.14 0.72 -13.69
C GLN A 200 19.21 0.08 -14.73
N VAL A 201 19.74 -0.89 -15.48
CA VAL A 201 18.99 -1.66 -16.48
C VAL A 201 17.85 -2.41 -15.82
N LEU A 202 18.12 -3.15 -14.74
CA LEU A 202 17.09 -3.87 -13.99
C LEU A 202 15.98 -2.93 -13.51
N ASN A 203 16.32 -1.80 -12.91
CA ASN A 203 15.32 -0.84 -12.44
C ASN A 203 14.48 -0.26 -13.58
N ALA A 204 15.12 0.12 -14.69
CA ALA A 204 14.42 0.65 -15.87
C ALA A 204 13.53 -0.42 -16.52
N TYR A 205 14.01 -1.65 -16.61
CA TYR A 205 13.29 -2.78 -17.16
C TYR A 205 12.07 -3.15 -16.31
N LEU A 206 12.22 -3.26 -14.98
CA LEU A 206 11.09 -3.50 -14.07
C LEU A 206 10.04 -2.38 -14.15
N GLY A 207 10.48 -1.12 -14.32
CA GLY A 207 9.58 -0.01 -14.59
C GLY A 207 8.80 -0.16 -15.89
N ALA A 208 9.48 -0.62 -16.96
CA ALA A 208 8.84 -0.87 -18.24
C ALA A 208 7.86 -2.07 -18.18
N VAL A 209 8.22 -3.15 -17.48
CA VAL A 209 7.34 -4.30 -17.22
C VAL A 209 6.08 -3.85 -16.46
N TYR A 210 6.25 -3.08 -15.38
CA TYR A 210 5.12 -2.54 -14.62
C TYR A 210 4.18 -1.74 -15.51
N GLN A 211 4.72 -0.83 -16.32
CA GLN A 211 3.92 0.01 -17.21
C GLN A 211 3.25 -0.82 -18.33
N GLY A 212 3.91 -1.85 -18.85
CA GLY A 212 3.31 -2.80 -19.79
C GLY A 212 2.07 -3.46 -19.20
N ILE A 213 2.18 -3.97 -17.97
CA ILE A 213 1.05 -4.58 -17.24
C ILE A 213 -0.08 -3.56 -17.06
N VAL A 214 0.24 -2.34 -16.61
CA VAL A 214 -0.76 -1.26 -16.45
C VAL A 214 -1.51 -1.03 -17.75
N GLN A 215 -0.83 -0.90 -18.89
CA GLN A 215 -1.48 -0.61 -20.18
C GLN A 215 -2.36 -1.78 -20.64
N GLN A 216 -1.88 -3.02 -20.52
CA GLN A 216 -2.62 -4.21 -20.89
C GLN A 216 -3.90 -4.36 -20.05
N THR A 217 -3.78 -4.20 -18.73
CA THR A 217 -4.91 -4.35 -17.81
C THR A 217 -5.87 -3.17 -17.92
N LYS A 218 -5.36 -1.95 -18.12
CA LYS A 218 -6.20 -0.76 -18.31
C LYS A 218 -7.11 -0.87 -19.53
N ALA A 219 -6.69 -1.58 -20.58
CA ALA A 219 -7.52 -1.79 -21.77
C ALA A 219 -8.77 -2.66 -21.50
N THR A 220 -8.76 -3.46 -20.42
CA THR A 220 -9.85 -4.39 -20.07
C THR A 220 -10.57 -4.03 -18.77
N ALA A 221 -9.96 -3.22 -17.91
CA ALA A 221 -10.50 -2.82 -16.62
C ALA A 221 -11.56 -1.70 -16.72
N LYS A 222 -12.57 -1.77 -15.86
CA LYS A 222 -13.56 -0.72 -15.66
C LYS A 222 -13.08 0.26 -14.59
N ILE A 223 -12.48 1.36 -15.01
CA ILE A 223 -12.00 2.42 -14.11
C ILE A 223 -13.02 3.55 -14.08
N GLN A 224 -13.50 3.92 -12.90
CA GLN A 224 -14.40 5.07 -12.71
C GLN A 224 -13.82 6.00 -11.65
N ILE A 225 -13.63 7.27 -12.01
CA ILE A 225 -13.25 8.32 -11.04
C ILE A 225 -14.54 8.95 -10.54
N VAL A 226 -14.76 8.87 -9.24
CA VAL A 226 -15.97 9.34 -8.57
C VAL A 226 -15.81 10.80 -8.14
N ASP A 227 -14.62 11.16 -7.64
CA ASP A 227 -14.28 12.55 -7.29
C ASP A 227 -13.48 13.24 -8.42
N PRO A 228 -14.10 14.14 -9.19
CA PRO A 228 -13.43 14.82 -10.30
C PRO A 228 -12.32 15.79 -9.84
N ALA A 229 -12.33 16.27 -8.60
CA ALA A 229 -11.25 17.10 -8.07
C ALA A 229 -9.94 16.30 -7.87
N MET A 230 -10.07 14.99 -7.69
CA MET A 230 -8.98 14.03 -7.56
C MET A 230 -8.63 13.28 -8.86
N ALA A 231 -9.25 13.67 -9.98
CA ALA A 231 -8.94 13.09 -11.27
C ALA A 231 -7.44 13.29 -11.62
N PRO A 232 -6.74 12.24 -12.08
CA PRO A 232 -5.35 12.35 -12.45
C PRO A 232 -5.19 13.28 -13.66
N PRO A 233 -4.10 14.06 -13.73
CA PRO A 233 -3.82 14.89 -14.89
C PRO A 233 -3.67 14.01 -16.14
N ALA A 234 -4.00 14.56 -17.31
CA ALA A 234 -3.81 13.87 -18.59
C ALA A 234 -2.36 13.36 -18.69
N ALA A 235 -2.19 12.06 -18.92
CA ALA A 235 -0.89 11.43 -18.92
C ALA A 235 0.01 12.03 -20.03
N ALA A 236 1.22 12.47 -19.67
CA ALA A 236 2.23 12.83 -20.66
C ALA A 236 2.62 11.61 -21.51
N PRO A 237 2.96 11.78 -22.81
CA PRO A 237 3.43 10.67 -23.64
C PRO A 237 4.72 10.08 -23.07
N ARG A 238 4.75 8.76 -22.87
CA ARG A 238 5.89 8.02 -22.28
C ARG A 238 6.60 7.17 -23.35
N PRO A 239 7.92 6.90 -23.19
CA PRO A 239 8.70 6.12 -24.14
C PRO A 239 8.20 4.67 -24.29
N ALA A 240 8.66 4.02 -25.36
CA ALA A 240 8.12 2.79 -25.94
C ALA A 240 7.89 1.64 -24.93
N THR A 241 6.75 0.97 -25.12
CA THR A 241 6.27 -0.17 -24.34
C THR A 241 7.16 -1.41 -24.56
N THR A 242 7.65 -2.00 -23.47
CA THR A 242 8.23 -3.35 -23.49
C THR A 242 7.09 -4.38 -23.45
N PRO A 243 7.19 -5.52 -24.15
CA PRO A 243 6.20 -6.59 -24.05
C PRO A 243 6.05 -7.05 -22.61
N VAL A 244 4.80 -7.29 -22.21
CA VAL A 244 4.47 -7.85 -20.89
C VAL A 244 4.99 -9.29 -20.85
N PRO A 245 5.68 -9.72 -19.78
CA PRO A 245 6.06 -11.12 -19.63
C PRO A 245 4.78 -11.98 -19.66
N GLN A 246 4.78 -12.96 -20.56
CA GLN A 246 3.72 -13.97 -20.70
C GLN A 246 3.78 -14.99 -19.56
#